data_AF-A0A535U964-F1
#
_entry.id   AF-A0A535U964-F1
#
_cell.length_a   1.000
_cell.length_b   1.000
_cell.length_c   1.000
_cell.angle_alpha   90.00
_cell.angle_beta   90.00
_cell.angle_gamma   90.00
#
_symmetry.space_group_name_H-M   'P 1'
#
loop_
_entity.id
_entity.type
_entity.pdbx_description
1 polymer ?
#
loop_
_entity_poly.entity_id
_entity_poly.type
_entity_poly.pdbx_seq_one_letter_code
_entity_poly.pdbx_strand_id
1 'polypeptide(L)'
;MSNTPLPRRGRVNLQKQMHEIERLRVEMGAKQPDQRTVTTRAVARIIEDVHLEGRMGKFTVEADEPLARGGTEKGASPLQFLMMGTAF
;
A
#
# COMPACT_ATOMS: atom_id res chain seq x y z
N MET A 1 34.55 28.27 -18.16
CA MET A 1 34.26 26.90 -17.69
C MET A 1 32.80 26.87 -17.25
N SER A 2 31.89 26.29 -18.04
CA SER A 2 30.47 26.21 -17.73
C SER A 2 30.22 25.07 -16.76
N ASN A 3 29.82 25.40 -15.54
CA ASN A 3 29.46 24.41 -14.52
C ASN A 3 28.00 24.00 -14.72
N THR A 4 27.76 23.00 -15.56
CA THR A 4 26.40 22.46 -15.78
C THR A 4 26.02 21.63 -14.55
N PRO A 5 24.96 21.99 -13.78
CA PRO A 5 24.56 21.21 -12.62
C PRO A 5 24.10 19.82 -13.07
N LEU A 6 24.66 18.78 -12.44
CA LEU A 6 24.22 17.41 -12.66
C LEU A 6 22.74 17.28 -12.29
N PRO A 7 21.93 16.54 -13.09
CA PRO A 7 20.51 16.38 -12.80
C PRO A 7 20.33 15.76 -11.41
N ARG A 8 19.48 16.39 -10.58
CA ARG A 8 19.12 15.90 -9.25
C ARG A 8 18.62 14.47 -9.38
N ARG A 9 19.36 13.51 -8.82
CA ARG A 9 18.93 12.12 -8.71
C ARG A 9 17.63 12.08 -7.90
N GLY A 10 16.51 11.83 -8.57
CA GLY A 10 15.22 11.70 -7.92
C GLY A 10 15.26 10.62 -6.83
N ARG A 11 14.39 10.73 -5.81
CA ARG A 11 14.29 9.73 -4.74
C ARG A 11 13.78 8.36 -5.24
N VAL A 12 13.28 8.31 -6.47
CA VAL A 12 12.78 7.10 -7.13
C VAL A 12 13.83 6.54 -8.10
N ASN A 13 14.12 5.24 -7.98
CA ASN A 13 14.91 4.52 -8.96
C ASN A 13 14.05 4.17 -10.19
N LEU A 14 14.04 5.05 -11.19
CA LEU A 14 13.20 4.92 -12.38
C LEU A 14 13.57 3.70 -13.23
N GLN A 15 14.85 3.36 -13.34
CA GLN A 15 15.30 2.19 -14.11
C GLN A 15 14.74 0.90 -13.51
N LYS A 16 14.81 0.77 -12.18
CA LYS A 16 14.19 -0.37 -11.48
C LYS A 16 12.69 -0.41 -11.74
N GLN A 17 11.99 0.72 -11.60
CA GLN A 17 10.54 0.75 -11.77
C GLN A 17 10.12 0.38 -13.20
N MET A 18 10.83 0.86 -14.23
CA MET A 18 10.55 0.51 -15.61
C MET A 18 10.74 -0.99 -15.87
N HIS A 19 11.83 -1.57 -15.35
CA HIS A 19 12.10 -3.00 -15.47
C HIS A 19 10.95 -3.85 -14.88
N GLU A 20 10.42 -3.45 -13.71
CA GLU A 20 9.29 -4.14 -13.07
C GLU A 20 7.99 -4.00 -13.89
N ILE A 21 7.73 -2.82 -14.48
CA ILE A 21 6.57 -2.58 -15.36
C ILE A 21 6.65 -3.47 -16.61
N GLU A 22 7.80 -3.53 -17.26
CA GLU A 22 8.00 -4.36 -18.45
C GLU A 22 7.79 -5.85 -18.14
N ARG A 23 8.34 -6.34 -17.02
CA ARG A 23 8.13 -7.72 -16.57
C ARG A 23 6.63 -8.02 -16.38
N LEU A 24 5.91 -7.14 -15.69
CA LEU A 24 4.47 -7.30 -15.44
C LEU A 24 3.65 -7.26 -16.73
N ARG A 25 4.00 -6.39 -17.69
CA ARG A 25 3.32 -6.32 -18.99
C ARG A 25 3.48 -7.61 -19.79
N VAL A 26 4.68 -8.18 -19.83
CA VAL A 26 4.93 -9.47 -20.49
C VAL A 26 4.13 -10.58 -19.81
N GLU A 27 4.17 -10.65 -18.48
CA GLU A 27 3.44 -11.65 -17.71
C GLU A 27 1.91 -11.58 -17.95
N MET A 28 1.34 -10.38 -17.92
CA MET A 28 -0.10 -10.17 -18.10
C MET A 28 -0.53 -10.34 -19.56
N GLY A 29 0.34 -9.97 -20.51
CA GLY A 29 0.10 -10.16 -21.95
C GLY A 29 -0.01 -11.64 -22.33
N ALA A 30 0.72 -12.51 -21.63
CA ALA A 30 0.66 -13.96 -21.83
C ALA A 30 -0.61 -14.62 -21.26
N LYS A 31 -1.37 -13.94 -20.40
CA LYS A 31 -2.62 -14.45 -19.80
C LYS A 31 -3.82 -14.19 -20.71
N GLN A 32 -4.82 -15.09 -20.64
CA GLN A 32 -6.12 -14.87 -21.28
C GLN A 32 -6.82 -13.63 -20.68
N PRO A 33 -7.69 -12.91 -21.43
CA PRO A 33 -8.27 -11.66 -20.98
C PRO A 33 -8.98 -11.72 -19.62
N ASP A 34 -9.70 -12.81 -19.34
CA ASP A 34 -10.38 -13.08 -18.07
C ASP A 34 -9.42 -13.28 -16.89
N GLN A 35 -8.20 -13.75 -17.17
CA GLN A 35 -7.13 -13.96 -16.19
C GLN A 35 -6.29 -12.71 -15.94
N ARG A 36 -6.59 -11.58 -16.60
CA ARG A 36 -5.87 -10.30 -16.41
C ARG A 36 -6.43 -9.47 -15.24
N THR A 37 -7.54 -9.88 -14.66
CA THR A 37 -8.09 -9.25 -13.45
C THR A 37 -7.29 -9.68 -12.23
N VAL A 38 -6.85 -8.71 -11.43
CA VAL A 38 -6.22 -8.97 -10.13
C VAL A 38 -7.22 -8.65 -9.02
N THR A 39 -7.45 -9.61 -8.13
CA THR A 39 -8.27 -9.42 -6.93
C THR A 39 -7.38 -9.21 -5.72
N THR A 40 -7.47 -8.02 -5.11
CA THR A 40 -6.86 -7.74 -3.80
C THR A 40 -7.89 -7.96 -2.71
N ARG A 41 -7.56 -8.79 -1.71
CA ARG A 41 -8.42 -9.06 -0.56
C ARG A 41 -7.72 -8.70 0.73
N ALA A 42 -8.46 -8.00 1.60
CA ALA A 42 -8.13 -7.81 3.00
C ALA A 42 -9.17 -8.52 3.88
N VAL A 43 -8.74 -9.03 5.02
CA VAL A 43 -9.62 -9.59 6.07
C VAL A 43 -9.24 -8.92 7.37
N ALA A 44 -10.22 -8.51 8.15
CA ALA A 44 -10.00 -7.97 9.49
C ALA A 44 -10.71 -8.85 10.52
N ARG A 45 -10.10 -8.99 11.71
CA ARG A 45 -10.73 -9.58 12.88
C ARG A 45 -10.63 -8.63 14.06
N ILE A 46 -11.65 -8.63 14.91
CA ILE A 46 -11.60 -7.96 16.21
C ILE A 46 -10.71 -8.80 17.13
N ILE A 47 -9.73 -8.18 17.77
CA ILE A 47 -8.93 -8.79 18.83
C ILE A 47 -9.64 -8.59 20.17
N GLU A 48 -9.99 -7.33 20.47
CA GLU A 48 -10.61 -6.89 21.72
C GLU A 48 -11.37 -5.58 21.44
N ASP A 49 -12.63 -5.48 21.82
CA ASP A 49 -13.48 -4.30 21.60
C ASP A 49 -13.41 -3.72 20.16
N VAL A 50 -12.75 -2.57 19.99
CA VAL A 50 -12.53 -1.88 18.71
C VAL A 50 -11.10 -2.01 18.16
N HIS A 51 -10.24 -2.78 18.84
CA HIS A 51 -8.90 -3.14 18.38
C HIS A 51 -8.99 -4.28 17.37
N LEU A 52 -8.46 -4.03 16.17
CA LEU A 52 -8.60 -4.85 14.97
C LEU A 52 -7.22 -5.24 14.43
N GLU A 53 -7.11 -6.47 13.98
CA GLU A 53 -6.00 -6.92 13.14
C GLU A 53 -6.49 -7.10 11.70
N GLY A 54 -5.92 -6.33 10.77
CA GLY A 54 -6.15 -6.45 9.34
C GLY A 54 -5.01 -7.20 8.65
N ARG A 55 -5.34 -8.14 7.76
CA ARG A 55 -4.38 -8.84 6.92
C ARG A 55 -4.69 -8.62 5.44
N MET A 56 -3.69 -8.16 4.69
CA MET A 56 -3.74 -8.02 3.22
C MET A 56 -2.52 -8.70 2.60
N GLY A 57 -2.74 -9.87 1.99
CA GLY A 57 -1.65 -10.71 1.47
C GLY A 57 -0.69 -11.14 2.59
N LYS A 58 0.56 -10.66 2.51
CA LYS A 58 1.63 -10.90 3.50
C LYS A 58 1.76 -9.81 4.56
N PHE A 59 0.96 -8.75 4.48
CA PHE A 59 1.05 -7.61 5.38
C PHE A 59 -0.03 -7.71 6.47
N THR A 60 0.36 -7.41 7.69
CA THR A 60 -0.52 -7.25 8.84
C THR A 60 -0.50 -5.79 9.28
N VAL A 61 -1.67 -5.24 9.59
CA VAL A 61 -1.86 -3.90 10.12
C VAL A 61 -2.77 -3.98 11.34
N GLU A 62 -2.55 -3.11 12.33
CA GLU A 62 -3.45 -2.94 13.46
C GLU A 62 -4.23 -1.63 13.31
N ALA A 63 -5.53 -1.69 13.60
CA ALA A 63 -6.39 -0.52 13.69
C ALA A 63 -7.08 -0.49 15.05
N ASP A 64 -7.30 0.69 15.59
CA ASP A 64 -7.95 0.88 16.89
C ASP A 64 -8.71 2.22 16.88
N GLU A 65 -9.20 2.70 18.01
CA GLU A 65 -9.77 4.04 18.12
C GLU A 65 -9.09 4.87 19.22
N PRO A 66 -9.17 6.20 19.14
CA PRO A 66 -8.79 7.08 20.25
C PRO A 66 -9.58 6.73 21.52
N LEU A 67 -9.01 7.06 22.68
CA LEU A 67 -9.69 6.89 23.98
C LEU A 67 -11.06 7.58 23.99
N ALA A 68 -11.15 8.78 23.37
CA ALA A 68 -12.40 9.56 23.25
C ALA A 68 -13.52 8.85 22.45
N ARG A 69 -13.18 7.78 21.73
CA ARG A 69 -14.12 6.95 20.95
C ARG A 69 -14.21 5.51 21.47
N GLY A 70 -13.67 5.25 22.66
CA GLY A 70 -13.74 3.94 23.32
C GLY A 70 -12.72 2.91 22.83
N GLY A 71 -11.65 3.34 22.15
CA GLY A 71 -10.52 2.46 21.81
C GLY A 71 -9.39 2.52 22.81
N THR A 72 -8.27 1.88 22.46
CA THR A 72 -7.09 1.75 23.33
C THR A 72 -5.84 2.47 22.82
N GLU A 73 -5.98 3.25 21.75
CA GLU A 73 -4.87 3.98 21.09
C GLU A 73 -3.69 3.10 20.66
N LYS A 74 -3.91 1.78 20.47
CA LYS A 74 -2.87 0.84 20.02
C LYS A 74 -2.61 0.90 18.51
N GLY A 75 -3.49 1.54 17.75
CA GLY A 75 -3.39 1.66 16.31
C GLY A 75 -4.07 2.92 15.76
N ALA A 76 -3.79 3.23 14.50
CA ALA A 76 -4.51 4.28 13.80
C ALA A 76 -5.98 3.89 13.61
N SER A 77 -6.88 4.87 13.55
CA SER A 77 -8.29 4.59 13.31
C SER A 77 -8.57 4.09 11.91
N PRO A 78 -9.61 3.27 11.70
CA PRO A 78 -10.06 2.89 10.37
C PRO A 78 -10.26 4.10 9.44
N LEU A 79 -10.76 5.23 9.98
CA LEU A 79 -10.89 6.46 9.21
C LEU A 79 -9.53 7.09 8.87
N GLN A 80 -8.56 7.04 9.77
CA GLN A 80 -7.19 7.49 9.46
C GLN A 80 -6.54 6.62 8.38
N PHE A 81 -6.78 5.31 8.37
CA PHE A 81 -6.36 4.43 7.26
C PHE A 81 -7.02 4.82 5.93
N LEU A 82 -8.32 5.15 5.94
CA LEU A 82 -9.01 5.66 4.75
C LEU A 82 -8.36 6.95 4.24
N MET A 83 -8.09 7.91 5.14
CA MET A 83 -7.44 9.17 4.78
C MET A 83 -6.03 8.95 4.25
N MET A 84 -5.25 8.05 4.86
CA MET A 84 -3.91 7.71 4.39
C MET A 84 -3.94 7.13 2.96
N GLY A 85 -4.96 6.35 2.61
CA GLY A 85 -5.14 5.86 1.24
C GLY A 85 -5.29 6.97 0.19
N THR A 86 -5.80 8.15 0.56
CA THR A 86 -5.94 9.29 -0.35
C THR A 86 -4.65 10.09 -0.57
N ALA A 87 -3.64 9.89 0.30
CA ALA A 87 -2.39 10.63 0.27
C ALA A 87 -1.30 9.98 -0.61
N PHE A 88 -1.47 8.70 -0.96
CA PHE A 88 -0.57 7.93 -1.83
C PHE A 88 -1.11 7.83 -3.25
#